data_AF-A0A4U0Q8D9-F1
#
_entry.id   AF-A0A4U0Q8D9-F1
#
_cell.length_a   1.000
_cell.length_b   1.000
_cell.length_c   1.000
_cell.angle_alpha   90.00
_cell.angle_beta   90.00
_cell.angle_gamma   90.00
#
_symmetry.space_group_name_H-M   'P 1'
#
loop_
_entity.id
_entity.type
_entity.pdbx_description
1 polymer ?
#
loop_
_entity_poly.entity_id
_entity_poly.type
_entity_poly.pdbx_seq_one_letter_code
_entity_poly.pdbx_strand_id
1 'polypeptide(L)'
;MFGYKPLAKHPGVWRVDGFSHFVHAKRAGTFIRIHFALVTSESKNKPYTPNSLVLTANSANFLTLTTHIARIRYFRVGTTWENGLRVGQPGSDIHLTVNPRNIKFLRFGESLDIGGRYVAPLPNEYFRMPDENRRALSQSYLAALPVNGNLQTRWLILPMAELLAFYFGVSTRLPSWITSGRYKDKFKGIFLPETRTVELHTNECLSVRERKVLARCFASDAGLSALRTPHQHQVEVRCNNQDHQELETLVIKALFPFGEPTTLTIAGKHFQLDRGNKIWGFYGMRIIRCSHRPDFDHIHIISDHGRQGSQGGAKASGGPPNFDPKSLDDLQDARDQLFDDTPADPRLRRMHVVECVDPFSGLDHLTTELLSPDEKRSANRRIFGGSIDIDGYTHGDGDQEGIDGGKQGVDAFEHDIVIARQLEDFQHSLDLLAKQLNAKKKWKLKYRNGLNGPPGGKVAIFSNKLPRSNWHLVIDPKTMSRTARQVVFAEFSDHAEQQFFYLFEMQLRHDEVSGQCTILLHRHDFLRFDDRDCEVLFELTQVKNRWPKKNATWDSERHKRMAAELFGTVSLNRVHHPKRPIVSSAEADPNLIAARHASYLAGWAKLLGSVIDESIGVHGDNGAFVSRTRN
;
A
#
# COMPACT_ATOMS: atom_id res chain seq x y z
N MET A 1 6.66 -2.18 3.68
CA MET A 1 5.90 -2.45 4.93
C MET A 1 6.70 -2.08 6.16
N PHE A 2 6.09 -1.37 7.09
CA PHE A 2 6.69 -0.98 8.37
C PHE A 2 6.16 -1.89 9.47
N GLY A 3 7.04 -2.40 10.34
CA GLY A 3 6.64 -3.16 11.52
C GLY A 3 6.03 -2.26 12.60
N TYR A 4 5.12 -2.79 13.40
CA TYR A 4 4.46 -2.05 14.49
C TYR A 4 4.98 -2.48 15.88
N LYS A 5 5.81 -1.63 16.50
CA LYS A 5 6.49 -1.89 17.79
C LYS A 5 5.57 -2.34 18.90
N PRO A 6 4.47 -1.62 19.14
CA PRO A 6 3.58 -1.95 20.23
C PRO A 6 3.03 -3.35 20.06
N LEU A 7 2.68 -3.75 18.83
CA LEU A 7 2.14 -5.08 18.54
C LEU A 7 3.19 -6.20 18.56
N ALA A 8 4.46 -5.91 18.25
CA ALA A 8 5.54 -6.90 18.35
C ALA A 8 5.77 -7.43 19.78
N LYS A 9 5.32 -6.69 20.80
CA LYS A 9 5.38 -7.10 22.21
C LYS A 9 4.30 -8.12 22.60
N HIS A 10 3.35 -8.39 21.71
CA HIS A 10 2.22 -9.28 21.96
C HIS A 10 2.33 -10.54 21.09
N PRO A 11 2.62 -11.71 21.67
CA PRO A 11 2.72 -12.94 20.90
C PRO A 11 1.37 -13.34 20.29
N GLY A 12 1.42 -14.10 19.19
CA GLY A 12 0.24 -14.60 18.49
C GLY A 12 -0.16 -13.80 17.25
N VAL A 13 -1.23 -14.25 16.60
CA VAL A 13 -1.77 -13.63 15.38
C VAL A 13 -2.94 -12.72 15.73
N TRP A 14 -2.79 -11.43 15.49
CA TRP A 14 -3.75 -10.38 15.85
C TRP A 14 -4.46 -9.85 14.61
N ARG A 15 -5.78 -10.04 14.56
CA ARG A 15 -6.68 -9.48 13.53
C ARG A 15 -7.13 -8.08 13.92
N VAL A 16 -7.08 -7.12 13.01
CA VAL A 16 -7.69 -5.80 13.22
C VAL A 16 -9.21 -5.89 13.07
N ASP A 17 -9.96 -5.53 14.11
CA ASP A 17 -11.43 -5.48 14.09
C ASP A 17 -12.00 -4.11 13.75
N GLY A 18 -11.28 -3.04 14.07
CA GLY A 18 -11.72 -1.70 13.76
C GLY A 18 -11.01 -0.60 14.53
N PHE A 19 -11.54 0.60 14.37
CA PHE A 19 -11.07 1.81 15.01
C PHE A 19 -12.22 2.43 15.79
N SER A 20 -12.00 2.82 17.05
CA SER A 20 -13.03 3.46 17.87
C SER A 20 -12.92 4.97 17.80
N HIS A 21 -12.05 5.56 18.64
CA HIS A 21 -12.04 7.00 18.87
C HIS A 21 -10.67 7.64 18.79
N PHE A 22 -10.70 8.95 18.53
CA PHE A 22 -9.56 9.83 18.56
C PHE A 22 -9.07 10.04 19.99
N VAL A 23 -7.75 10.08 20.13
CA VAL A 23 -7.05 10.47 21.34
C VAL A 23 -6.16 11.65 20.96
N HIS A 24 -6.33 12.80 21.61
CA HIS A 24 -5.50 13.97 21.31
C HIS A 24 -4.32 14.05 22.27
N ALA A 25 -3.12 13.96 21.73
CA ALA A 25 -1.89 14.21 22.48
C ALA A 25 -1.38 15.61 22.13
N LYS A 26 -1.18 16.48 23.13
CA LYS A 26 -0.82 17.89 22.93
C LYS A 26 0.37 18.10 21.98
N ARG A 27 1.38 17.21 22.02
CA ARG A 27 2.63 17.33 21.23
C ARG A 27 2.74 16.38 20.05
N ALA A 28 2.18 15.17 20.19
CA ALA A 28 2.40 14.11 19.23
C ALA A 28 1.37 14.09 18.09
N GLY A 29 0.31 14.91 18.17
CA GLY A 29 -0.72 15.04 17.13
C GLY A 29 -2.01 14.28 17.45
N THR A 30 -2.73 13.89 16.40
CA THR A 30 -4.00 13.16 16.51
C THR A 30 -3.73 11.65 16.49
N PHE A 31 -4.23 10.94 17.49
CA PHE A 31 -4.10 9.48 17.62
C PHE A 31 -5.46 8.82 17.50
N ILE A 32 -5.44 7.51 17.27
CA ILE A 32 -6.62 6.67 17.23
C ILE A 32 -6.39 5.34 17.94
N ARG A 33 -7.46 4.81 18.56
CA ARG A 33 -7.45 3.43 19.10
C ARG A 33 -7.81 2.41 18.04
N ILE A 34 -6.96 1.40 17.92
CA ILE A 34 -7.13 0.21 17.08
C ILE A 34 -7.46 -0.97 17.99
N HIS A 35 -8.51 -1.71 17.60
CA HIS A 35 -8.96 -2.90 18.31
C HIS A 35 -8.52 -4.15 17.54
N PHE A 36 -7.87 -5.06 18.25
CA PHE A 36 -7.37 -6.32 17.73
C PHE A 36 -8.06 -7.50 18.42
N ALA A 37 -8.21 -8.60 17.70
CA ALA A 37 -8.65 -9.88 18.22
C ALA A 37 -7.57 -10.94 17.98
N LEU A 38 -7.32 -11.78 18.98
CA LEU A 38 -6.41 -12.90 18.86
C LEU A 38 -7.07 -14.02 18.05
N VAL A 39 -6.43 -14.40 16.94
CA VAL A 39 -6.91 -15.45 16.02
C VAL A 39 -5.95 -16.62 15.94
N THR A 40 -6.46 -17.79 15.57
CA THR A 40 -5.64 -18.99 15.37
C THR A 40 -4.71 -18.81 14.17
N SER A 41 -3.50 -19.38 14.23
CA SER A 41 -2.52 -19.29 13.13
C SER A 41 -3.06 -19.87 11.81
N GLU A 42 -3.93 -20.89 11.88
CA GLU A 42 -4.63 -21.48 10.74
C GLU A 42 -5.60 -20.48 10.07
N SER A 43 -6.16 -19.56 10.86
CA SER A 43 -7.13 -18.56 10.40
C SER A 43 -6.48 -17.28 9.89
N LYS A 44 -5.14 -17.20 9.80
CA LYS A 44 -4.41 -15.99 9.39
C LYS A 44 -4.90 -15.39 8.06
N ASN A 45 -5.31 -16.25 7.12
CA ASN A 45 -5.79 -15.88 5.79
C ASN A 45 -7.32 -15.83 5.66
N LYS A 46 -8.05 -16.32 6.67
CA LYS A 46 -9.53 -16.32 6.72
C LYS A 46 -9.98 -15.93 8.12
N PRO A 47 -9.72 -14.69 8.55
CA PRO A 47 -9.69 -14.35 9.96
C PRO A 47 -11.09 -14.13 10.57
N TYR A 48 -12.17 -14.29 9.80
CA TYR A 48 -13.56 -14.21 10.26
C TYR A 48 -14.32 -15.53 10.07
N THR A 49 -13.67 -16.68 10.24
CA THR A 49 -14.37 -17.98 10.31
C THR A 49 -14.97 -18.18 11.71
N PRO A 50 -15.99 -19.04 11.87
CA PRO A 50 -16.62 -19.29 13.18
C PRO A 50 -15.61 -19.70 14.28
N ASN A 51 -14.55 -20.40 13.91
CA ASN A 51 -13.52 -20.92 14.82
C ASN A 51 -12.21 -20.11 14.76
N SER A 52 -12.25 -18.89 14.24
CA SER A 52 -11.04 -18.07 14.07
C SER A 52 -10.48 -17.53 15.38
N LEU A 53 -11.33 -17.25 16.37
CA LEU A 53 -10.91 -16.65 17.64
C LEU A 53 -10.22 -17.69 18.52
N VAL A 54 -9.10 -17.29 19.13
CA VAL A 54 -8.50 -18.07 20.21
C VAL A 54 -9.33 -17.84 21.48
N LEU A 55 -9.89 -18.92 22.02
CA LEU A 55 -10.59 -18.92 23.29
C LEU A 55 -9.62 -19.42 24.36
N THR A 56 -9.00 -18.50 25.10
CA THR A 56 -8.13 -18.84 26.23
C THR A 56 -8.78 -18.47 27.54
N ALA A 57 -8.77 -19.39 28.51
CA ALA A 57 -9.29 -19.12 29.86
C ALA A 57 -8.47 -18.05 30.63
N ASN A 58 -7.19 -17.87 30.28
CA ASN A 58 -6.23 -17.09 31.08
C ASN A 58 -5.55 -15.91 30.33
N SER A 59 -5.88 -15.67 29.06
CA SER A 59 -5.35 -14.52 28.30
C SER A 59 -6.47 -13.75 27.62
N ALA A 60 -6.35 -12.43 27.57
CA ALA A 60 -7.28 -11.59 26.83
C ALA A 60 -7.21 -11.95 25.35
N ASN A 61 -8.34 -12.34 24.76
CA ASN A 61 -8.49 -12.58 23.33
C ASN A 61 -8.65 -11.28 22.52
N PHE A 62 -8.47 -10.13 23.18
CA PHE A 62 -8.55 -8.79 22.59
C PHE A 62 -7.33 -7.96 23.02
N LEU A 63 -6.99 -6.99 22.18
CA LEU A 63 -5.92 -6.03 22.45
C LEU A 63 -6.32 -4.67 21.87
N THR A 64 -6.10 -3.60 22.62
CA THR A 64 -6.34 -2.23 22.14
C THR A 64 -5.02 -1.47 22.17
N LEU A 65 -4.62 -0.92 21.02
CA LEU A 65 -3.41 -0.11 20.89
C LEU A 65 -3.78 1.29 20.38
N THR A 66 -3.08 2.29 20.89
CA THR A 66 -3.22 3.68 20.43
C THR A 66 -2.09 3.98 19.46
N THR A 67 -2.41 4.57 18.30
CA THR A 67 -1.39 4.92 17.29
C THR A 67 -1.67 6.26 16.64
N HIS A 68 -0.63 6.89 16.08
CA HIS A 68 -0.80 8.15 15.36
C HIS A 68 -1.67 7.96 14.12
N ILE A 69 -2.56 8.92 13.82
CA ILE A 69 -3.53 8.82 12.71
C ILE A 69 -2.87 8.64 11.35
N ALA A 70 -1.62 9.10 11.20
CA ALA A 70 -0.80 8.86 10.02
C ALA A 70 -0.70 7.37 9.63
N ARG A 71 -0.80 6.47 10.61
CA ARG A 71 -0.70 5.02 10.42
C ARG A 71 -2.01 4.36 10.06
N ILE A 72 -3.12 5.10 10.04
CA ILE A 72 -4.44 4.54 9.69
C ILE A 72 -4.40 3.81 8.35
N ARG A 73 -3.51 4.20 7.43
CA ARG A 73 -3.32 3.55 6.12
C ARG A 73 -2.71 2.14 6.16
N TYR A 74 -2.01 1.77 7.24
CA TYR A 74 -1.36 0.47 7.36
C TYR A 74 -2.28 -0.59 7.97
N PHE A 75 -3.17 -0.16 8.87
CA PHE A 75 -4.16 -1.01 9.51
C PHE A 75 -5.45 -1.00 8.71
N ARG A 76 -5.95 -2.18 8.36
CA ARG A 76 -7.23 -2.36 7.68
C ARG A 76 -8.01 -3.43 8.44
N VAL A 77 -9.33 -3.26 8.54
CA VAL A 77 -10.17 -4.29 9.16
C VAL A 77 -9.92 -5.64 8.46
N GLY A 78 -9.80 -6.72 9.22
CA GLY A 78 -9.50 -8.04 8.70
C GLY A 78 -8.04 -8.29 8.29
N THR A 79 -7.13 -7.32 8.40
CA THR A 79 -5.68 -7.63 8.32
C THR A 79 -5.24 -8.39 9.56
N THR A 80 -4.33 -9.35 9.39
CA THR A 80 -3.73 -10.12 10.48
C THR A 80 -2.26 -9.81 10.61
N TRP A 81 -1.78 -9.80 11.85
CA TRP A 81 -0.45 -9.35 12.23
C TRP A 81 0.18 -10.31 13.23
N GLU A 82 1.47 -10.58 13.08
CA GLU A 82 2.24 -11.46 13.96
C GLU A 82 3.62 -10.85 14.16
N ASN A 83 4.09 -10.76 15.40
CA ASN A 83 5.38 -10.14 15.76
C ASN A 83 5.53 -8.71 15.20
N GLY A 84 4.43 -7.94 15.17
CA GLY A 84 4.40 -6.58 14.63
C GLY A 84 4.45 -6.48 13.11
N LEU A 85 4.48 -7.60 12.37
CA LEU A 85 4.46 -7.63 10.91
C LEU A 85 3.10 -8.09 10.41
N ARG A 86 2.65 -7.57 9.27
CA ARG A 86 1.37 -7.99 8.68
C ARG A 86 1.58 -9.33 7.96
N VAL A 87 0.83 -10.34 8.38
CA VAL A 87 0.93 -11.73 7.84
C VAL A 87 -0.29 -12.15 7.02
N GLY A 88 -1.34 -11.32 6.96
CA GLY A 88 -2.51 -11.58 6.12
C GLY A 88 -3.29 -10.32 5.75
N GLN A 89 -4.08 -10.46 4.69
CA GLN A 89 -4.89 -9.41 4.08
C GLN A 89 -6.38 -9.72 4.22
N PRO A 90 -7.25 -8.71 4.04
CA PRO A 90 -8.68 -8.94 3.86
C PRO A 90 -8.92 -9.88 2.68
N GLY A 91 -10.08 -10.56 2.68
CA GLY A 91 -10.44 -11.60 1.69
C GLY A 91 -10.48 -11.13 0.24
N SER A 92 -11.08 -11.95 -0.63
CA SER A 92 -11.11 -11.70 -2.08
C SER A 92 -11.67 -10.33 -2.45
N ASP A 93 -11.21 -9.81 -3.58
CA ASP A 93 -11.64 -8.55 -4.17
C ASP A 93 -12.83 -8.72 -5.11
N ILE A 94 -13.67 -7.69 -5.18
CA ILE A 94 -14.80 -7.58 -6.08
C ILE A 94 -14.92 -6.16 -6.65
N HIS A 95 -15.61 -6.05 -7.79
CA HIS A 95 -15.96 -4.76 -8.39
C HIS A 95 -17.43 -4.43 -8.14
N LEU A 96 -17.71 -3.27 -7.57
CA LEU A 96 -19.06 -2.82 -7.25
C LEU A 96 -19.28 -1.40 -7.76
N THR A 97 -20.39 -1.20 -8.46
CA THR A 97 -20.88 0.14 -8.82
C THR A 97 -21.77 0.67 -7.72
N VAL A 98 -21.40 1.80 -7.15
CA VAL A 98 -22.12 2.45 -6.05
C VAL A 98 -22.43 3.90 -6.38
N ASN A 99 -23.49 4.43 -5.78
CA ASN A 99 -23.82 5.85 -5.85
C ASN A 99 -23.71 6.47 -4.43
N PRO A 100 -22.69 7.31 -4.18
CA PRO A 100 -22.50 7.95 -2.88
C PRO A 100 -23.69 8.79 -2.39
N ARG A 101 -24.55 9.31 -3.29
CA ARG A 101 -25.76 10.06 -2.89
C ARG A 101 -26.77 9.21 -2.12
N ASN A 102 -26.73 7.88 -2.27
CA ASN A 102 -27.68 6.95 -1.64
C ASN A 102 -27.11 6.30 -0.37
N ILE A 103 -26.04 6.88 0.19
CA ILE A 103 -25.41 6.35 1.39
C ILE A 103 -26.31 6.49 2.62
N LYS A 104 -26.40 5.42 3.40
CA LYS A 104 -26.95 5.43 4.74
C LYS A 104 -25.80 5.42 5.75
N PHE A 105 -25.73 6.42 6.59
CA PHE A 105 -24.76 6.48 7.69
C PHE A 105 -25.40 5.91 8.95
N LEU A 106 -24.69 5.01 9.61
CA LEU A 106 -25.13 4.40 10.86
C LEU A 106 -23.94 4.07 11.75
N ARG A 107 -24.14 4.04 13.06
CA ARG A 107 -23.15 3.52 14.02
C ARG A 107 -23.14 1.98 13.93
N PHE A 108 -22.01 1.35 14.28
CA PHE A 108 -21.86 -0.11 14.24
C PHE A 108 -22.90 -0.84 15.10
N GLY A 109 -23.31 -0.24 16.22
CA GLY A 109 -24.35 -0.77 17.11
C GLY A 109 -25.79 -0.54 16.64
N GLU A 110 -26.00 0.23 15.57
CA GLU A 110 -27.33 0.53 15.04
C GLU A 110 -27.77 -0.51 13.99
N SER A 111 -29.07 -0.57 13.74
CA SER A 111 -29.65 -1.44 12.72
C SER A 111 -29.81 -0.71 11.39
N LEU A 112 -29.52 -1.41 10.29
CA LEU A 112 -29.77 -0.96 8.93
C LEU A 112 -31.21 -1.31 8.52
N ASP A 113 -31.97 -0.31 8.08
CA ASP A 113 -33.28 -0.54 7.47
C ASP A 113 -33.16 -0.97 5.99
N ILE A 114 -33.69 -2.16 5.70
CA ILE A 114 -33.80 -2.76 4.38
C ILE A 114 -35.27 -3.08 4.11
N GLY A 115 -35.98 -2.12 3.52
CA GLY A 115 -37.38 -2.32 3.11
C GLY A 115 -38.32 -2.51 4.29
N GLY A 116 -38.14 -1.77 5.39
CA GLY A 116 -38.94 -1.86 6.61
C GLY A 116 -38.44 -2.91 7.61
N ARG A 117 -37.35 -3.63 7.30
CA ARG A 117 -36.71 -4.58 8.21
C ARG A 117 -35.39 -4.05 8.72
N TYR A 118 -35.23 -4.09 10.03
CA TYR A 118 -34.02 -3.68 10.73
C TYR A 118 -33.09 -4.87 10.91
N VAL A 119 -31.90 -4.81 10.32
CA VAL A 119 -30.87 -5.86 10.42
C VAL A 119 -29.56 -5.29 10.95
N ALA A 120 -28.79 -6.09 11.68
CA ALA A 120 -27.45 -5.69 12.10
C ALA A 120 -26.53 -5.57 10.85
N PRO A 121 -25.83 -4.44 10.66
CA PRO A 121 -24.99 -4.24 9.48
C PRO A 121 -23.81 -5.23 9.41
N LEU A 122 -23.35 -5.72 10.56
CA LEU A 122 -22.30 -6.74 10.69
C LEU A 122 -22.72 -7.82 11.71
N PRO A 123 -23.44 -8.86 11.25
CA PRO A 123 -23.95 -9.93 12.10
C PRO A 123 -22.81 -10.77 12.71
N ASN A 124 -22.96 -11.14 14.00
CA ASN A 124 -21.96 -11.93 14.75
C ASN A 124 -21.61 -13.27 14.09
N GLU A 125 -22.57 -13.89 13.42
CA GLU A 125 -22.42 -15.16 12.71
C GLU A 125 -21.35 -15.09 11.61
N TYR A 126 -21.20 -13.92 10.98
CA TYR A 126 -20.22 -13.69 9.92
C TYR A 126 -19.00 -12.92 10.40
N PHE A 127 -19.14 -12.09 11.44
CA PHE A 127 -18.10 -11.20 11.94
C PHE A 127 -17.92 -11.40 13.44
N ARG A 128 -17.43 -12.60 13.81
CA ARG A 128 -17.18 -12.96 15.20
C ARG A 128 -15.98 -12.16 15.74
N MET A 129 -16.22 -11.38 16.77
CA MET A 129 -15.23 -10.54 17.47
C MET A 129 -15.44 -10.68 18.99
N PRO A 130 -14.40 -10.45 19.82
CA PRO A 130 -14.56 -10.34 21.26
C PRO A 130 -15.63 -9.30 21.64
N ASP A 131 -16.36 -9.55 22.72
CA ASP A 131 -17.45 -8.66 23.16
C ASP A 131 -16.93 -7.27 23.53
N GLU A 132 -15.70 -7.18 24.04
CA GLU A 132 -15.01 -5.93 24.33
C GLU A 132 -14.79 -5.10 23.06
N ASN A 133 -14.34 -5.74 21.97
CA ASN A 133 -14.18 -5.06 20.68
C ASN A 133 -15.55 -4.63 20.13
N ARG A 134 -16.56 -5.48 20.21
CA ARG A 134 -17.93 -5.16 19.75
C ARG A 134 -18.50 -3.95 20.51
N ARG A 135 -18.31 -3.89 21.82
CA ARG A 135 -18.74 -2.75 22.66
C ARG A 135 -17.96 -1.48 22.33
N ALA A 136 -16.64 -1.57 22.23
CA ALA A 136 -15.78 -0.42 21.93
C ALA A 136 -16.02 0.17 20.54
N LEU A 137 -16.37 -0.66 19.56
CA LEU A 137 -16.66 -0.26 18.19
C LEU A 137 -18.11 0.16 17.97
N SER A 138 -19.00 -0.01 18.96
CA SER A 138 -20.45 0.25 18.81
C SER A 138 -20.79 1.66 18.30
N GLN A 139 -19.97 2.65 18.66
CA GLN A 139 -20.15 4.06 18.25
C GLN A 139 -19.45 4.40 16.93
N SER A 140 -18.60 3.51 16.40
CA SER A 140 -17.87 3.75 15.15
C SER A 140 -18.84 3.78 13.97
N TYR A 141 -18.64 4.73 13.05
CA TYR A 141 -19.52 4.89 11.90
C TYR A 141 -19.23 3.90 10.77
N LEU A 142 -20.32 3.40 10.20
CA LEU A 142 -20.40 2.61 8.98
C LEU A 142 -21.15 3.40 7.90
N ALA A 143 -20.73 3.19 6.66
CA ALA A 143 -21.38 3.63 5.45
C ALA A 143 -22.03 2.42 4.77
N ALA A 144 -23.37 2.42 4.67
CA ALA A 144 -24.11 1.40 3.95
C ALA A 144 -24.59 1.98 2.60
N LEU A 145 -24.13 1.40 1.49
CA LEU A 145 -24.45 1.83 0.15
C LEU A 145 -25.22 0.75 -0.60
N PRO A 146 -26.34 1.08 -1.27
CA PRO A 146 -26.94 0.16 -2.22
C PRO A 146 -26.01 -0.01 -3.44
N VAL A 147 -25.93 -1.26 -3.91
CA VAL A 147 -25.13 -1.62 -5.09
C VAL A 147 -26.01 -1.62 -6.33
N ASN A 148 -25.55 -0.94 -7.39
CA ASN A 148 -26.27 -0.86 -8.65
C ASN A 148 -25.93 -2.04 -9.55
N GLY A 149 -26.96 -2.70 -10.12
CA GLY A 149 -26.78 -3.67 -11.21
C GLY A 149 -26.14 -5.02 -10.83
N ASN A 150 -25.90 -5.30 -9.56
CA ASN A 150 -25.36 -6.60 -9.11
C ASN A 150 -26.43 -7.44 -8.42
N LEU A 151 -26.74 -8.61 -8.99
CA LEU A 151 -27.77 -9.51 -8.45
C LEU A 151 -27.28 -10.27 -7.20
N GLN A 152 -25.98 -10.51 -7.09
CA GLN A 152 -25.36 -11.29 -6.01
C GLN A 152 -24.98 -10.45 -4.78
N THR A 153 -24.82 -9.13 -4.94
CA THR A 153 -24.49 -8.21 -3.85
C THR A 153 -25.38 -6.98 -3.96
N ARG A 154 -26.26 -6.78 -2.98
CA ARG A 154 -27.22 -5.66 -2.97
C ARG A 154 -26.76 -4.49 -2.12
N TRP A 155 -25.91 -4.74 -1.14
CA TRP A 155 -25.40 -3.74 -0.22
C TRP A 155 -23.88 -3.83 -0.08
N LEU A 156 -23.23 -2.68 -0.02
CA LEU A 156 -21.86 -2.51 0.39
C LEU A 156 -21.83 -1.83 1.76
N ILE A 157 -21.18 -2.45 2.74
CA ILE A 157 -20.95 -1.87 4.06
C ILE A 157 -19.46 -1.51 4.16
N LEU A 158 -19.14 -0.26 4.48
CA LEU A 158 -17.77 0.25 4.62
C LEU A 158 -17.58 0.88 6.00
N PRO A 159 -16.47 0.61 6.70
CA PRO A 159 -16.11 1.43 7.86
C PRO A 159 -15.70 2.82 7.38
N MET A 160 -16.19 3.89 8.03
CA MET A 160 -15.78 5.26 7.66
C MET A 160 -14.28 5.51 7.82
N ALA A 161 -13.64 4.79 8.73
CA ALA A 161 -12.18 4.77 8.85
C ALA A 161 -11.48 4.39 7.53
N GLU A 162 -12.09 3.52 6.72
CA GLU A 162 -11.54 3.17 5.41
C GLU A 162 -11.69 4.29 4.39
N LEU A 163 -12.78 5.08 4.44
CA LEU A 163 -12.93 6.25 3.58
C LEU A 163 -11.83 7.28 3.87
N LEU A 164 -11.57 7.55 5.15
CA LEU A 164 -10.46 8.41 5.56
C LEU A 164 -9.11 7.85 5.09
N ALA A 165 -8.86 6.56 5.36
CA ALA A 165 -7.59 5.93 5.07
C ALA A 165 -7.32 5.76 3.56
N PHE A 166 -8.35 5.57 2.74
CA PHE A 166 -8.25 5.44 1.30
C PHE A 166 -8.09 6.79 0.61
N TYR A 167 -8.99 7.76 0.87
CA TYR A 167 -8.98 9.04 0.16
C TYR A 167 -7.89 9.98 0.66
N PHE A 168 -7.61 9.98 1.95
CA PHE A 168 -6.67 10.93 2.55
C PHE A 168 -5.37 10.28 3.04
N GLY A 169 -5.30 8.95 3.11
CA GLY A 169 -4.08 8.21 3.45
C GLY A 169 -3.06 8.08 2.31
N VAL A 170 -3.16 8.88 1.24
CA VAL A 170 -2.15 8.96 0.17
C VAL A 170 -0.79 9.44 0.65
N SER A 171 -0.77 10.11 1.80
CA SER A 171 0.43 10.35 2.58
C SER A 171 0.18 10.13 4.06
N THR A 172 1.23 9.99 4.85
CA THR A 172 1.12 9.90 6.32
C THR A 172 0.73 11.23 6.96
N ARG A 173 1.08 12.35 6.34
CA ARG A 173 0.82 13.70 6.89
C ARG A 173 -0.60 14.20 6.63
N LEU A 174 -1.20 13.84 5.48
CA LEU A 174 -2.50 14.38 5.08
C LEU A 174 -3.66 14.00 6.03
N PRO A 175 -3.78 12.74 6.53
CA PRO A 175 -4.78 12.39 7.54
C PRO A 175 -4.61 13.19 8.83
N SER A 176 -3.36 13.45 9.25
CA SER A 176 -3.08 14.28 10.42
C SER A 176 -3.55 15.72 10.20
N TRP A 177 -3.20 16.34 9.07
CA TRP A 177 -3.61 17.72 8.76
C TRP A 177 -5.13 17.87 8.66
N ILE A 178 -5.81 16.90 8.06
CA ILE A 178 -7.26 16.91 7.89
C ILE A 178 -7.97 16.72 9.23
N THR A 179 -7.57 15.73 10.02
CA THR A 179 -8.23 15.44 11.32
C THR A 179 -7.92 16.50 12.38
N SER A 180 -6.77 17.16 12.32
CA SER A 180 -6.40 18.27 13.22
C SER A 180 -6.88 19.65 12.76
N GLY A 181 -7.44 19.77 11.55
CA GLY A 181 -7.86 21.06 10.99
C GLY A 181 -6.73 21.97 10.49
N ARG A 182 -5.47 21.60 10.71
CA ARG A 182 -4.26 22.35 10.30
C ARG A 182 -4.10 22.46 8.78
N TYR A 183 -4.86 21.71 8.00
CA TYR A 183 -4.81 21.79 6.54
C TYR A 183 -5.04 23.20 6.00
N LYS A 184 -5.82 24.04 6.72
CA LYS A 184 -6.13 25.43 6.34
C LYS A 184 -4.88 26.32 6.25
N ASP A 185 -3.84 26.01 7.01
CA ASP A 185 -2.57 26.73 7.01
C ASP A 185 -1.60 26.21 5.94
N LYS A 186 -1.89 25.02 5.38
CA LYS A 186 -1.00 24.31 4.45
C LYS A 186 -1.42 24.47 3.01
N PHE A 187 -2.72 24.48 2.73
CA PHE A 187 -3.24 24.61 1.39
C PHE A 187 -4.64 25.22 1.34
N LYS A 188 -4.91 25.91 0.23
CA LYS A 188 -6.22 26.41 -0.18
C LYS A 188 -6.40 26.09 -1.65
N GLY A 189 -7.64 26.09 -2.12
CA GLY A 189 -7.90 25.91 -3.54
C GLY A 189 -9.23 26.49 -3.98
N ILE A 190 -9.33 26.67 -5.28
CA ILE A 190 -10.52 27.14 -5.98
C ILE A 190 -10.68 26.34 -7.28
N PHE A 191 -11.93 26.08 -7.65
CA PHE A 191 -12.26 25.50 -8.94
C PHE A 191 -12.73 26.59 -9.89
N LEU A 192 -12.18 26.58 -11.10
CA LEU A 192 -12.51 27.48 -12.20
C LEU A 192 -13.28 26.66 -13.26
N PRO A 193 -14.62 26.72 -13.26
CA PRO A 193 -15.44 25.89 -14.16
C PRO A 193 -15.21 26.19 -15.64
N GLU A 194 -14.94 27.45 -15.99
CA GLU A 194 -14.79 27.92 -17.37
C GLU A 194 -13.58 27.27 -18.06
N THR A 195 -12.51 27.07 -17.30
CA THR A 195 -11.26 26.46 -17.78
C THR A 195 -11.09 25.02 -17.31
N ARG A 196 -12.09 24.45 -16.61
CA ARG A 196 -12.03 23.09 -16.03
C ARG A 196 -10.73 22.88 -15.24
N THR A 197 -10.35 23.88 -14.46
CA THR A 197 -9.05 23.96 -13.77
C THR A 197 -9.24 24.11 -12.27
N VAL A 198 -8.43 23.39 -11.49
CA VAL A 198 -8.34 23.61 -10.03
C VAL A 198 -7.02 24.31 -9.72
N GLU A 199 -7.09 25.46 -9.07
CA GLU A 199 -5.92 26.15 -8.55
C GLU A 199 -5.70 25.76 -7.09
N LEU A 200 -4.50 25.27 -6.79
CA LEU A 200 -4.07 24.90 -5.44
C LEU A 200 -2.95 25.84 -4.99
N HIS A 201 -3.27 26.67 -3.99
CA HIS A 201 -2.30 27.50 -3.29
C HIS A 201 -1.71 26.71 -2.13
N THR A 202 -0.39 26.54 -2.09
CA THR A 202 0.24 25.72 -1.05
C THR A 202 1.54 26.29 -0.48
N ASN A 203 1.62 26.19 0.86
CA ASN A 203 2.79 26.49 1.68
C ASN A 203 3.68 25.25 1.88
N GLU A 204 3.34 24.11 1.28
CA GLU A 204 4.03 22.84 1.45
C GLU A 204 4.37 22.22 0.09
N CYS A 205 5.47 21.46 0.04
CA CYS A 205 5.77 20.68 -1.15
C CYS A 205 4.84 19.47 -1.23
N LEU A 206 3.72 19.59 -1.95
CA LEU A 206 2.74 18.51 -2.17
C LEU A 206 3.27 17.49 -3.18
N SER A 207 3.11 16.20 -2.87
CA SER A 207 3.30 15.10 -3.83
C SER A 207 2.27 15.17 -4.96
N VAL A 208 2.56 14.52 -6.10
CA VAL A 208 1.63 14.46 -7.24
C VAL A 208 0.25 13.96 -6.81
N ARG A 209 0.21 12.95 -5.93
CA ARG A 209 -1.06 12.40 -5.44
C ARG A 209 -1.81 13.31 -4.51
N GLU A 210 -1.12 13.92 -3.55
CA GLU A 210 -1.77 14.90 -2.69
C GLU A 210 -2.39 16.01 -3.53
N ARG A 211 -1.70 16.50 -4.59
CA ARG A 211 -2.28 17.48 -5.52
C ARG A 211 -3.55 16.96 -6.18
N LYS A 212 -3.53 15.77 -6.77
CA LYS A 212 -4.71 15.17 -7.44
C LYS A 212 -5.89 14.97 -6.47
N VAL A 213 -5.63 14.45 -5.26
CA VAL A 213 -6.66 14.24 -4.23
C VAL A 213 -7.21 15.56 -3.73
N LEU A 214 -6.36 16.53 -3.43
CA LEU A 214 -6.78 17.85 -2.95
C LEU A 214 -7.53 18.61 -4.04
N ALA A 215 -7.07 18.56 -5.29
CA ALA A 215 -7.77 19.16 -6.41
C ALA A 215 -9.19 18.60 -6.54
N ARG A 216 -9.36 17.28 -6.42
CA ARG A 216 -10.69 16.64 -6.37
C ARG A 216 -11.55 17.21 -5.25
N CYS A 217 -10.98 17.44 -4.07
CA CYS A 217 -11.73 18.04 -2.95
C CYS A 217 -12.19 19.46 -3.27
N PHE A 218 -11.37 20.30 -3.91
CA PHE A 218 -11.75 21.68 -4.25
C PHE A 218 -12.65 21.79 -5.49
N ALA A 219 -12.75 20.73 -6.30
CA ALA A 219 -13.57 20.72 -7.52
C ALA A 219 -15.08 20.59 -7.28
N SER A 220 -15.55 20.24 -6.07
CA SER A 220 -16.97 20.05 -5.80
C SER A 220 -17.34 20.28 -4.33
N ASP A 221 -18.61 20.59 -4.06
CA ASP A 221 -19.13 20.73 -2.69
C ASP A 221 -19.04 19.43 -1.89
N ALA A 222 -19.29 18.29 -2.55
CA ALA A 222 -19.10 16.97 -1.95
C ALA A 222 -17.63 16.74 -1.56
N GLY A 223 -16.70 17.13 -2.44
CA GLY A 223 -15.27 17.10 -2.19
C GLY A 223 -14.84 17.98 -0.99
N LEU A 224 -15.34 19.22 -0.94
CA LEU A 224 -15.07 20.15 0.15
C LEU A 224 -15.65 19.64 1.47
N SER A 225 -16.86 19.08 1.44
CA SER A 225 -17.51 18.48 2.60
C SER A 225 -16.70 17.29 3.12
N ALA A 226 -16.21 16.42 2.23
CA ALA A 226 -15.37 15.30 2.61
C ALA A 226 -14.04 15.73 3.23
N LEU A 227 -13.42 16.81 2.74
CA LEU A 227 -12.20 17.38 3.31
C LEU A 227 -12.43 17.95 4.72
N ARG A 228 -13.58 18.59 4.96
CA ARG A 228 -13.87 19.32 6.21
C ARG A 228 -14.44 18.43 7.31
N THR A 229 -15.25 17.43 6.94
CA THR A 229 -16.06 16.62 7.86
C THR A 229 -15.24 15.97 8.98
N PRO A 230 -14.05 15.37 8.74
CA PRO A 230 -13.31 14.70 9.81
C PRO A 230 -12.97 15.62 10.99
N HIS A 231 -12.61 16.88 10.72
CA HIS A 231 -12.33 17.86 11.77
C HIS A 231 -13.60 18.52 12.30
N GLN A 232 -14.54 18.91 11.42
CA GLN A 232 -15.80 19.55 11.83
C GLN A 232 -16.57 18.68 12.82
N HIS A 233 -16.69 17.39 12.53
CA HIS A 233 -17.37 16.46 13.42
C HIS A 233 -16.69 16.37 14.81
N GLN A 234 -15.35 16.36 14.86
CA GLN A 234 -14.63 16.38 16.14
C GLN A 234 -14.89 17.68 16.91
N VAL A 235 -14.97 18.83 16.23
CA VAL A 235 -15.30 20.11 16.87
C VAL A 235 -16.73 20.10 17.39
N GLU A 236 -17.70 19.67 16.58
CA GLU A 236 -19.11 19.54 16.95
C GLU A 236 -19.27 18.67 18.20
N VAL A 237 -18.69 17.47 18.22
CA VAL A 237 -18.76 16.56 19.37
C VAL A 237 -18.10 17.17 20.60
N ARG A 238 -16.96 17.86 20.46
CA ARG A 238 -16.32 18.54 21.61
C ARG A 238 -17.17 19.66 22.17
N CYS A 239 -17.81 20.47 21.32
CA CYS A 239 -18.72 21.53 21.75
C CYS A 239 -19.91 20.92 22.48
N ASN A 240 -20.55 19.89 21.93
CA ASN A 240 -21.66 19.19 22.59
C ASN A 240 -21.22 18.62 23.95
N ASN A 241 -20.04 18.02 24.02
CA ASN A 241 -19.49 17.45 25.26
C ASN A 241 -19.15 18.48 26.34
N GLN A 242 -19.08 19.78 26.02
CA GLN A 242 -18.93 20.83 27.05
C GLN A 242 -20.24 21.07 27.80
N ASP A 243 -21.37 20.84 27.14
CA ASP A 243 -22.70 21.22 27.63
C ASP A 243 -23.54 20.03 28.13
N HIS A 244 -23.07 18.78 27.93
CA HIS A 244 -23.82 17.56 28.25
C HIS A 244 -23.14 16.68 29.32
N GLN A 245 -23.96 16.04 30.19
CA GLN A 245 -23.48 15.07 31.19
C GLN A 245 -23.00 13.75 30.57
N GLU A 246 -23.60 13.34 29.45
CA GLU A 246 -23.17 12.16 28.69
C GLU A 246 -22.22 12.59 27.58
N LEU A 247 -20.96 12.17 27.70
CA LEU A 247 -19.92 12.51 26.74
C LEU A 247 -20.02 11.61 25.50
N GLU A 248 -20.28 12.22 24.34
CA GLU A 248 -20.16 11.56 23.05
C GLU A 248 -18.70 11.22 22.73
N THR A 249 -18.50 10.07 22.10
CA THR A 249 -17.16 9.58 21.75
C THR A 249 -16.67 10.23 20.46
N LEU A 250 -15.42 10.72 20.44
CA LEU A 250 -14.79 11.32 19.25
C LEU A 250 -14.43 10.26 18.20
N VAL A 251 -15.37 9.86 17.34
CA VAL A 251 -15.16 8.81 16.32
C VAL A 251 -14.78 9.37 14.95
N ILE A 252 -14.24 8.53 14.05
CA ILE A 252 -13.99 8.93 12.66
C ILE A 252 -15.32 9.07 11.91
N LYS A 253 -15.55 10.26 11.36
CA LYS A 253 -16.56 10.52 10.34
C LYS A 253 -15.89 10.99 9.05
N ALA A 254 -16.08 10.26 7.95
CA ALA A 254 -15.48 10.56 6.66
C ALA A 254 -16.44 10.24 5.50
N LEU A 255 -16.34 11.02 4.42
CA LEU A 255 -17.29 10.98 3.30
C LEU A 255 -16.56 10.65 1.99
N PHE A 256 -17.32 10.24 0.97
CA PHE A 256 -16.82 10.22 -0.40
C PHE A 256 -16.59 11.66 -0.89
N PRO A 257 -15.47 11.95 -1.59
CA PRO A 257 -15.17 13.29 -2.09
C PRO A 257 -15.88 13.59 -3.43
N PHE A 258 -17.06 13.01 -3.66
CA PHE A 258 -17.88 13.16 -4.87
C PHE A 258 -19.28 12.58 -4.60
N GLY A 259 -20.28 13.03 -5.38
CA GLY A 259 -21.65 12.52 -5.31
C GLY A 259 -21.96 11.44 -6.37
N GLU A 260 -21.09 11.31 -7.38
CA GLU A 260 -21.50 10.69 -8.64
C GLU A 260 -21.26 9.18 -8.61
N PRO A 261 -22.02 8.38 -9.38
CA PRO A 261 -21.82 6.93 -9.43
C PRO A 261 -20.38 6.57 -9.81
N THR A 262 -19.83 5.57 -9.13
CA THR A 262 -18.46 5.10 -9.38
C THR A 262 -18.35 3.59 -9.24
N THR A 263 -17.32 3.02 -9.87
CA THR A 263 -16.93 1.63 -9.64
C THR A 263 -15.79 1.58 -8.65
N LEU A 264 -16.00 0.83 -7.57
CA LEU A 264 -14.99 0.54 -6.57
C LEU A 264 -14.50 -0.90 -6.75
N THR A 265 -13.19 -1.09 -6.66
CA THR A 265 -12.58 -2.40 -6.41
C THR A 265 -12.34 -2.50 -4.92
N ILE A 266 -12.88 -3.54 -4.28
CA ILE A 266 -12.93 -3.63 -2.82
C ILE A 266 -12.58 -5.05 -2.39
N ALA A 267 -11.69 -5.19 -1.41
CA ALA A 267 -11.40 -6.45 -0.74
C ALA A 267 -12.20 -6.56 0.57
N GLY A 268 -12.68 -7.76 0.87
CA GLY A 268 -13.57 -7.94 2.00
C GLY A 268 -14.21 -9.32 2.09
N LYS A 269 -15.41 -9.35 2.69
CA LYS A 269 -16.16 -10.58 2.91
C LYS A 269 -17.60 -10.41 2.43
N HIS A 270 -18.04 -11.37 1.62
CA HIS A 270 -19.44 -11.51 1.22
C HIS A 270 -20.24 -12.25 2.31
N PHE A 271 -21.45 -11.79 2.59
CA PHE A 271 -22.27 -12.36 3.67
C PHE A 271 -23.76 -12.12 3.43
N GLN A 272 -24.60 -12.92 4.07
CA GLN A 272 -26.04 -12.73 4.02
C GLN A 272 -26.45 -11.68 5.06
N LEU A 273 -26.90 -10.53 4.57
CA LEU A 273 -27.27 -9.37 5.38
C LEU A 273 -28.70 -9.51 5.93
N ASP A 274 -29.63 -10.00 5.12
CA ASP A 274 -30.97 -10.41 5.55
C ASP A 274 -31.18 -11.88 5.19
N ARG A 275 -31.27 -12.74 6.22
CA ARG A 275 -31.52 -14.17 6.04
C ARG A 275 -32.92 -14.44 5.46
N GLY A 276 -33.93 -13.75 5.94
CA GLY A 276 -35.33 -13.97 5.56
C GLY A 276 -35.57 -13.67 4.09
N ASN A 277 -35.02 -12.56 3.59
CA ASN A 277 -35.18 -12.15 2.20
C ASN A 277 -34.01 -12.56 1.28
N LYS A 278 -33.05 -13.34 1.79
CA LYS A 278 -31.84 -13.74 1.05
C LYS A 278 -31.10 -12.56 0.42
N ILE A 279 -31.02 -11.44 1.15
CA ILE A 279 -30.31 -10.24 0.71
C ILE A 279 -28.85 -10.39 1.10
N TRP A 280 -27.99 -10.30 0.09
CA TRP A 280 -26.55 -10.41 0.26
C TRP A 280 -25.89 -9.04 0.32
N GLY A 281 -24.96 -8.91 1.25
CA GLY A 281 -24.11 -7.75 1.43
C GLY A 281 -22.63 -8.10 1.25
N PHE A 282 -21.83 -7.07 1.06
CA PHE A 282 -20.38 -7.18 1.08
C PHE A 282 -19.81 -6.20 2.09
N TYR A 283 -19.01 -6.69 3.03
CA TYR A 283 -18.30 -5.83 3.96
C TYR A 283 -16.95 -5.49 3.36
N GLY A 284 -16.83 -4.26 2.86
CA GLY A 284 -15.63 -3.74 2.26
C GLY A 284 -14.63 -3.32 3.32
N MET A 285 -13.71 -4.23 3.61
CA MET A 285 -12.66 -4.03 4.61
C MET A 285 -11.52 -3.13 4.10
N ARG A 286 -11.33 -3.09 2.78
CA ARG A 286 -10.33 -2.27 2.11
C ARG A 286 -10.82 -1.86 0.73
N ILE A 287 -10.77 -0.57 0.43
CA ILE A 287 -10.91 -0.06 -0.93
C ILE A 287 -9.54 -0.19 -1.61
N ILE A 288 -9.54 -0.81 -2.78
CA ILE A 288 -8.35 -1.04 -3.60
C ILE A 288 -8.22 0.06 -4.64
N ARG A 289 -9.32 0.35 -5.34
CA ARG A 289 -9.34 1.28 -6.48
C ARG A 289 -10.70 1.96 -6.61
N CYS A 290 -10.68 3.20 -7.05
CA CYS A 290 -11.85 4.01 -7.36
C CYS A 290 -11.73 4.57 -8.77
N SER A 291 -12.74 4.31 -9.60
CA SER A 291 -12.77 4.74 -11.01
C SER A 291 -13.35 6.15 -11.21
N HIS A 292 -13.71 6.86 -10.15
CA HIS A 292 -14.39 8.15 -10.25
C HIS A 292 -13.52 9.19 -10.97
N ARG A 293 -14.04 9.68 -12.11
CA ARG A 293 -13.44 10.77 -12.88
C ARG A 293 -14.04 12.11 -12.46
N PRO A 294 -13.25 13.06 -11.93
CA PRO A 294 -13.75 14.39 -11.60
C PRO A 294 -13.97 15.24 -12.86
N ASP A 295 -14.77 16.29 -12.71
CA ASP A 295 -15.14 17.19 -13.81
C ASP A 295 -14.13 18.34 -14.03
N PHE A 296 -12.85 17.99 -14.05
CA PHE A 296 -11.76 18.91 -14.39
C PHE A 296 -10.61 18.15 -15.04
N ASP A 297 -9.73 18.87 -15.73
CA ASP A 297 -8.63 18.28 -16.52
C ASP A 297 -7.26 18.86 -16.17
N HIS A 298 -7.24 20.05 -15.54
CA HIS A 298 -6.01 20.78 -15.21
C HIS A 298 -5.92 21.09 -13.71
N ILE A 299 -4.70 20.99 -13.17
CA ILE A 299 -4.35 21.41 -11.82
C ILE A 299 -3.23 22.44 -11.91
N HIS A 300 -3.49 23.67 -11.46
CA HIS A 300 -2.46 24.69 -11.29
C HIS A 300 -1.97 24.72 -9.86
N ILE A 301 -0.66 24.57 -9.65
CA ILE A 301 -0.04 24.69 -8.33
C ILE A 301 0.60 26.06 -8.22
N ILE A 302 0.14 26.84 -7.26
CA ILE A 302 0.70 28.15 -6.92
C ILE A 302 1.39 27.99 -5.57
N SER A 303 2.72 28.09 -5.55
CA SER A 303 3.50 27.90 -4.34
C SER A 303 4.43 29.08 -4.07
N ASP A 304 4.47 29.51 -2.81
CA ASP A 304 5.40 30.54 -2.34
C ASP A 304 6.86 30.01 -2.27
N HIS A 305 7.07 28.70 -2.42
CA HIS A 305 8.41 28.11 -2.49
C HIS A 305 8.97 28.25 -3.90
N GLY A 306 9.80 29.27 -4.11
CA GLY A 306 10.58 29.43 -5.34
C GLY A 306 11.39 28.17 -5.70
N ARG A 307 11.54 27.90 -6.99
CA ARG A 307 12.40 26.84 -7.54
C ARG A 307 13.76 26.86 -6.82
N GLN A 308 14.15 25.78 -6.14
CA GLN A 308 15.57 25.53 -5.86
C GLN A 308 16.25 25.25 -7.20
N GLY A 309 16.70 26.32 -7.85
CA GLY A 309 17.48 26.24 -9.08
C GLY A 309 18.80 25.53 -8.82
N SER A 310 19.05 24.47 -9.58
CA SER A 310 20.36 23.90 -9.80
C SER A 310 21.20 24.89 -10.61
N GLN A 311 21.82 25.88 -9.96
CA GLN A 311 22.96 26.59 -10.53
C GLN A 311 24.10 26.58 -9.52
N GLY A 312 25.20 25.97 -9.94
CA GLY A 312 26.45 25.96 -9.22
C GLY A 312 26.98 27.39 -9.05
N GLY A 313 27.38 27.69 -7.83
CA GLY A 313 28.10 28.90 -7.45
C GLY A 313 28.69 28.65 -6.07
N ALA A 314 30.01 28.62 -6.01
CA ALA A 314 30.77 28.18 -4.85
C ALA A 314 30.55 29.04 -3.59
N LYS A 315 30.73 28.39 -2.43
CA LYS A 315 30.99 28.94 -1.09
C LYS A 315 29.82 29.62 -0.35
N ALA A 316 28.98 28.77 0.25
CA ALA A 316 28.50 28.96 1.61
C ALA A 316 28.57 27.59 2.32
N SER A 317 29.68 27.35 3.03
CA SER A 317 29.89 26.19 3.89
C SER A 317 28.95 26.29 5.09
N GLY A 318 27.85 25.55 5.03
CA GLY A 318 26.85 25.51 6.08
C GLY A 318 25.53 24.95 5.57
N GLY A 319 25.58 23.80 4.90
CA GLY A 319 24.37 23.03 4.61
C GLY A 319 23.70 22.60 5.93
N PRO A 320 22.39 22.26 5.90
CA PRO A 320 21.76 21.54 7.02
C PRO A 320 22.62 20.32 7.38
N PRO A 321 22.63 19.87 8.67
CA PRO A 321 23.53 18.81 9.12
C PRO A 321 23.53 17.67 8.11
N ASN A 322 24.71 17.39 7.56
CA ASN A 322 24.88 16.30 6.62
C ASN A 322 24.48 15.02 7.36
N PHE A 323 23.58 14.27 6.73
CA PHE A 323 23.25 12.92 7.13
C PHE A 323 24.52 12.07 7.06
N ASP A 324 25.14 11.82 8.21
CA ASP A 324 26.22 10.86 8.35
C ASP A 324 25.76 9.74 9.29
N PRO A 325 25.07 8.72 8.74
CA PRO A 325 24.61 7.61 9.56
C PRO A 325 25.81 6.80 10.04
N LYS A 326 25.84 6.55 11.34
CA LYS A 326 26.82 5.67 11.99
C LYS A 326 26.65 4.28 11.37
N SER A 327 27.59 3.86 10.52
CA SER A 327 27.66 2.53 9.89
C SER A 327 26.48 2.10 8.97
N LEU A 328 26.73 1.07 8.15
CA LEU A 328 25.72 0.44 7.28
C LEU A 328 24.76 -0.46 8.09
N ASP A 329 25.18 -0.89 9.29
CA ASP A 329 24.43 -1.78 10.16
C ASP A 329 23.28 -1.02 10.87
N ASP A 330 23.51 0.20 11.38
CA ASP A 330 22.46 1.00 12.07
C ASP A 330 21.31 1.42 11.14
N LEU A 331 21.57 1.49 9.82
CA LEU A 331 20.57 1.79 8.78
C LEU A 331 19.87 0.55 8.23
N GLN A 332 20.46 -0.64 8.39
CA GLN A 332 19.87 -1.91 7.94
C GLN A 332 18.93 -2.48 9.01
N ASP A 333 19.19 -2.18 10.28
CA ASP A 333 18.20 -2.33 11.36
C ASP A 333 16.94 -1.47 11.13
N ALA A 334 16.92 -0.58 10.13
CA ALA A 334 15.74 0.19 9.74
C ALA A 334 14.55 -0.60 9.17
N ARG A 335 14.76 -1.87 8.82
CA ARG A 335 13.64 -2.78 8.52
C ARG A 335 13.05 -3.43 9.76
N ASP A 336 13.83 -3.56 10.83
CA ASP A 336 13.39 -3.93 12.18
C ASP A 336 13.06 -2.71 13.04
N GLN A 337 13.19 -1.49 12.49
CA GLN A 337 12.76 -0.25 13.14
C GLN A 337 11.25 -0.21 13.16
N LEU A 338 10.75 -0.83 14.21
CA LEU A 338 9.43 -0.62 14.72
C LEU A 338 9.30 0.87 15.05
N PHE A 339 8.46 1.59 14.31
CA PHE A 339 8.30 3.04 14.48
C PHE A 339 7.67 3.31 15.83
N ASP A 340 8.22 4.27 16.57
CA ASP A 340 7.59 4.78 17.79
C ASP A 340 6.51 5.82 17.44
N ASP A 341 5.54 5.98 18.32
CA ASP A 341 4.51 7.02 18.19
C ASP A 341 4.84 8.25 19.07
N THR A 342 6.11 8.65 19.08
CA THR A 342 6.62 9.86 19.77
C THR A 342 6.59 11.07 18.85
N PRO A 343 6.62 12.32 19.36
CA PRO A 343 6.82 13.50 18.51
C PRO A 343 8.12 13.42 17.68
N ALA A 344 8.12 14.05 16.50
CA ALA A 344 9.31 14.18 15.67
C ALA A 344 10.15 15.37 16.13
N ASP A 345 11.48 15.26 16.04
CA ASP A 345 12.39 16.38 16.28
C ASP A 345 12.21 17.43 15.16
N PRO A 346 11.75 18.66 15.47
CA PRO A 346 11.49 19.69 14.45
C PRO A 346 12.76 20.15 13.74
N ARG A 347 13.94 19.85 14.29
CA ARG A 347 15.25 20.22 13.72
C ARG A 347 15.72 19.23 12.64
N LEU A 348 15.23 17.99 12.67
CA LEU A 348 15.57 16.97 11.70
C LEU A 348 14.66 17.04 10.47
N ARG A 349 15.24 16.92 9.27
CA ARG A 349 14.45 16.82 8.04
C ARG A 349 13.67 15.50 8.04
N ARG A 350 12.39 15.55 7.68
CA ARG A 350 11.56 14.35 7.53
C ARG A 350 12.07 13.47 6.37
N MET A 351 12.13 12.16 6.59
CA MET A 351 12.48 11.17 5.57
C MET A 351 11.26 10.89 4.69
N HIS A 352 11.46 10.85 3.37
CA HIS A 352 10.38 10.55 2.42
C HIS A 352 10.50 9.10 1.94
N VAL A 353 9.47 8.29 2.18
CA VAL A 353 9.37 6.91 1.69
C VAL A 353 8.34 6.86 0.57
N VAL A 354 8.68 6.26 -0.56
CA VAL A 354 7.76 6.09 -1.69
C VAL A 354 7.13 4.71 -1.61
N GLU A 355 5.80 4.66 -1.59
CA GLU A 355 4.99 3.46 -1.75
C GLU A 355 4.24 3.57 -3.09
N CYS A 356 4.04 2.47 -3.80
CA CYS A 356 3.30 2.51 -5.06
C CYS A 356 2.02 1.70 -4.96
N VAL A 357 0.91 2.40 -5.10
CA VAL A 357 -0.46 1.86 -5.23
C VAL A 357 -1.01 2.50 -6.52
N ASP A 358 -2.09 2.11 -7.19
CA ASP A 358 -2.83 3.07 -8.05
C ASP A 358 -4.31 3.03 -7.63
N PRO A 359 -4.65 3.79 -6.57
CA PRO A 359 -5.98 3.75 -6.01
C PRO A 359 -6.97 4.60 -6.83
N PHE A 360 -6.52 5.48 -7.72
CA PHE A 360 -7.38 6.49 -8.34
C PHE A 360 -7.20 6.60 -9.84
N SER A 361 -7.40 5.52 -10.58
CA SER A 361 -7.28 5.56 -12.04
C SER A 361 -8.19 6.58 -12.74
N GLY A 362 -9.26 7.03 -12.08
CA GLY A 362 -10.09 8.14 -12.58
C GLY A 362 -9.38 9.52 -12.55
N LEU A 363 -8.14 9.61 -12.06
CA LEU A 363 -7.33 10.82 -11.98
C LEU A 363 -6.13 10.80 -12.96
N ASP A 364 -6.01 9.77 -13.79
CA ASP A 364 -4.86 9.58 -14.69
C ASP A 364 -4.83 10.61 -15.82
N HIS A 365 -6.00 11.12 -16.22
CA HIS A 365 -6.12 12.13 -17.28
C HIS A 365 -5.74 13.55 -16.82
N LEU A 366 -5.54 13.76 -15.50
CA LEU A 366 -5.28 15.08 -14.95
C LEU A 366 -3.86 15.54 -15.24
N THR A 367 -3.75 16.74 -15.80
CA THR A 367 -2.47 17.42 -16.00
C THR A 367 -2.17 18.34 -14.82
N THR A 368 -0.89 18.48 -14.46
CA THR A 368 -0.48 19.34 -13.34
C THR A 368 0.60 20.31 -13.80
N GLU A 369 0.34 21.60 -13.64
CA GLU A 369 1.24 22.68 -13.99
C GLU A 369 1.65 23.43 -12.72
N LEU A 370 2.95 23.75 -12.60
CA LEU A 370 3.47 24.53 -11.50
C LEU A 370 3.65 25.98 -11.96
N LEU A 371 2.78 26.85 -11.48
CA LEU A 371 2.86 28.29 -11.74
C LEU A 371 3.76 28.91 -10.67
N SER A 372 4.81 29.59 -11.11
CA SER A 372 5.65 30.36 -10.17
C SER A 372 4.97 31.70 -9.93
N PRO A 373 4.81 32.14 -8.67
CA PRO A 373 4.49 33.53 -8.41
C PRO A 373 5.63 34.40 -8.93
N ASP A 374 5.28 35.54 -9.55
CA ASP A 374 6.25 36.56 -9.90
C ASP A 374 7.08 36.96 -8.67
N GLU A 375 8.37 37.16 -8.92
CA GLU A 375 9.49 37.28 -7.99
C GLU A 375 9.20 37.97 -6.65
N LYS A 376 9.13 37.21 -5.54
CA LYS A 376 9.62 37.65 -4.21
C LYS A 376 10.29 36.50 -3.47
N ARG A 377 11.63 36.48 -3.52
CA ARG A 377 12.47 35.58 -2.71
C ARG A 377 12.48 36.05 -1.25
N SER A 378 11.74 35.38 -0.37
CA SER A 378 11.98 35.49 1.08
C SER A 378 13.05 34.50 1.52
N ALA A 379 14.30 34.97 1.51
CA ALA A 379 15.42 34.28 2.14
C ALA A 379 15.39 34.58 3.64
N ASN A 380 14.72 33.75 4.44
CA ASN A 380 14.94 33.67 5.89
C ASN A 380 14.37 32.37 6.44
N ARG A 381 15.15 31.28 6.35
CA ARG A 381 14.97 30.13 7.24
C ARG A 381 16.16 30.14 8.21
N ARG A 382 15.89 30.25 9.51
CA ARG A 382 16.92 30.06 10.54
C ARG A 382 17.52 28.67 10.38
N ILE A 383 18.82 28.61 10.11
CA ILE A 383 19.58 27.36 9.99
C ILE A 383 20.10 27.04 11.39
N PHE A 384 19.70 25.89 11.93
CA PHE A 384 20.28 25.37 13.17
C PHE A 384 21.62 24.71 12.87
N GLY A 385 22.70 25.22 13.49
CA GLY A 385 24.04 24.65 13.38
C GLY A 385 24.28 23.56 14.43
N GLY A 386 24.35 22.31 13.99
CA GLY A 386 24.75 21.16 14.81
C GLY A 386 24.32 19.83 14.16
N SER A 387 25.19 18.81 14.18
CA SER A 387 24.80 17.44 13.81
C SER A 387 23.97 16.84 14.94
N ILE A 388 22.70 16.52 14.65
CA ILE A 388 21.81 15.85 15.58
C ILE A 388 21.84 14.35 15.23
N ASP A 389 22.26 13.53 16.17
CA ASP A 389 22.23 12.07 16.03
C ASP A 389 20.76 11.60 15.94
N ILE A 390 20.49 10.65 15.03
CA ILE A 390 19.17 10.05 14.88
C ILE A 390 19.07 8.84 15.81
N ASP A 391 18.10 8.87 16.73
CA ASP A 391 17.91 7.84 17.75
C ASP A 391 16.66 6.95 17.48
N GLY A 392 15.93 7.23 16.39
CA GLY A 392 14.76 6.48 15.98
C GLY A 392 13.88 7.24 14.99
N TYR A 393 12.83 6.57 14.53
CA TYR A 393 11.91 7.07 13.51
C TYR A 393 10.47 7.12 14.03
N THR A 394 9.75 8.16 13.62
CA THR A 394 8.38 8.38 14.06
C THR A 394 7.49 8.96 12.96
N HIS A 395 6.19 8.71 13.05
CA HIS A 395 5.17 9.39 12.25
C HIS A 395 4.53 10.60 12.97
N GLY A 396 4.93 10.90 14.21
CA GLY A 396 4.47 12.06 14.95
C GLY A 396 4.82 13.37 14.25
N ASP A 397 4.03 14.41 14.54
CA ASP A 397 4.18 15.71 13.87
C ASP A 397 5.32 16.56 14.45
N GLY A 398 5.56 16.46 15.77
CA GLY A 398 6.54 17.31 16.48
C GLY A 398 6.02 18.72 16.79
N ASP A 399 6.57 19.34 17.83
CA ASP A 399 6.35 20.74 18.21
C ASP A 399 7.68 21.52 18.28
N GLN A 400 7.65 22.83 18.03
CA GLN A 400 8.84 23.70 17.94
C GLN A 400 9.62 23.84 19.27
N GLU A 401 9.11 23.30 20.37
CA GLU A 401 9.68 23.45 21.72
C GLU A 401 10.77 22.42 22.07
N GLY A 402 11.16 21.53 21.14
CA GLY A 402 12.51 20.96 21.09
C GLY A 402 12.98 20.10 22.28
N ILE A 403 12.14 19.19 22.78
CA ILE A 403 12.52 18.28 23.89
C ILE A 403 12.87 16.87 23.41
N ASP A 404 12.32 16.40 22.28
CA ASP A 404 12.58 15.05 21.77
C ASP A 404 13.79 15.03 20.83
N GLY A 405 14.99 14.99 21.40
CA GLY A 405 16.23 14.94 20.64
C GLY A 405 16.37 13.65 19.83
N GLY A 406 16.54 13.78 18.51
CA GLY A 406 16.99 12.68 17.65
C GLY A 406 15.93 11.85 16.92
N LYS A 407 14.62 12.06 17.20
CA LYS A 407 13.55 11.31 16.52
C LYS A 407 13.27 11.86 15.13
N GLN A 408 13.67 11.16 14.07
CA GLN A 408 13.43 11.61 12.70
C GLN A 408 11.99 11.30 12.25
N GLY A 409 11.27 12.34 11.82
CA GLY A 409 9.94 12.17 11.23
C GLY A 409 9.98 11.45 9.88
N VAL A 410 9.02 10.56 9.62
CA VAL A 410 8.92 9.82 8.34
C VAL A 410 7.59 10.11 7.66
N ASP A 411 7.68 10.55 6.41
CA ASP A 411 6.56 10.74 5.51
C ASP A 411 6.55 9.69 4.41
N ALA A 412 5.51 8.84 4.39
CA ALA A 412 5.32 7.89 3.30
C ALA A 412 4.35 8.48 2.27
N PHE A 413 4.70 8.43 0.99
CA PHE A 413 3.95 8.98 -0.13
C PHE A 413 3.61 7.90 -1.14
N GLU A 414 2.36 7.86 -1.53
CA GLU A 414 1.93 7.03 -2.63
C GLU A 414 2.29 7.63 -4.01
N HIS A 415 2.78 6.82 -4.96
CA HIS A 415 3.18 7.25 -6.33
C HIS A 415 2.62 6.35 -7.44
N ASP A 416 2.29 6.96 -8.59
CA ASP A 416 1.75 6.30 -9.80
C ASP A 416 2.83 5.41 -10.44
N ILE A 417 2.46 4.20 -10.89
CA ILE A 417 3.35 3.29 -11.63
C ILE A 417 2.95 3.30 -13.10
N VAL A 418 3.87 3.73 -13.96
CA VAL A 418 3.86 3.38 -15.39
C VAL A 418 4.72 2.13 -15.55
N ILE A 419 4.15 1.03 -16.04
CA ILE A 419 4.89 -0.22 -16.21
C ILE A 419 6.02 0.00 -17.22
N ALA A 420 7.23 -0.41 -16.86
CA ALA A 420 8.35 -0.34 -17.78
C ALA A 420 8.09 -1.26 -18.99
N ARG A 421 8.31 -0.77 -20.21
CA ARG A 421 8.11 -1.53 -21.46
C ARG A 421 8.73 -2.95 -21.44
N GLN A 422 9.89 -3.10 -20.81
CA GLN A 422 10.55 -4.41 -20.67
C GLN A 422 9.72 -5.42 -19.84
N LEU A 423 9.01 -4.94 -18.83
CA LEU A 423 8.12 -5.76 -18.00
C LEU A 423 6.79 -6.05 -18.72
N GLU A 424 6.34 -5.17 -19.62
CA GLU A 424 5.19 -5.46 -20.49
C GLU A 424 5.46 -6.64 -21.42
N ASP A 425 6.66 -6.70 -22.02
CA ASP A 425 7.11 -7.85 -22.83
C ASP A 425 7.06 -9.15 -22.01
N PHE A 426 7.54 -9.12 -20.77
CA PHE A 426 7.50 -10.28 -19.89
C PHE A 426 6.06 -10.69 -19.54
N GLN A 427 5.17 -9.73 -19.24
CA GLN A 427 3.76 -10.01 -18.96
C GLN A 427 3.04 -10.65 -20.14
N HIS A 428 3.29 -10.17 -21.37
CA HIS A 428 2.74 -10.81 -22.56
C HIS A 428 3.23 -12.26 -22.71
N SER A 429 4.51 -12.49 -22.41
CA SER A 429 5.10 -13.84 -22.43
C SER A 429 4.48 -14.75 -21.36
N LEU A 430 4.20 -14.21 -20.16
CA LEU A 430 3.48 -14.93 -19.10
C LEU A 430 2.04 -15.27 -19.48
N ASP A 431 1.32 -14.36 -20.13
CA ASP A 431 -0.05 -14.61 -20.58
C ASP A 431 -0.10 -15.73 -21.64
N LEU A 432 0.90 -15.80 -22.52
CA LEU A 432 1.08 -16.93 -23.46
C LEU A 432 1.41 -18.25 -22.74
N LEU A 433 2.35 -18.20 -21.79
CA LEU A 433 2.74 -19.37 -20.98
C LEU A 433 1.55 -19.91 -20.16
N ALA A 434 0.77 -19.04 -19.54
CA ALA A 434 -0.40 -19.40 -18.75
C ALA A 434 -1.45 -20.13 -19.59
N LYS A 435 -1.70 -19.68 -20.83
CA LYS A 435 -2.57 -20.40 -21.77
C LYS A 435 -2.05 -21.81 -22.05
N GLN A 436 -0.74 -21.96 -22.29
CA GLN A 436 -0.12 -23.27 -22.56
C GLN A 436 -0.20 -24.21 -21.34
N LEU A 437 0.14 -23.72 -20.15
CA LEU A 437 0.14 -24.52 -18.92
C LEU A 437 -1.27 -24.85 -18.45
N ASN A 438 -2.24 -23.94 -18.59
CA ASN A 438 -3.64 -24.22 -18.28
C ASN A 438 -4.21 -25.30 -19.21
N ALA A 439 -3.89 -25.23 -20.52
CA ALA A 439 -4.34 -26.23 -21.48
C ALA A 439 -3.79 -27.64 -21.17
N LYS A 440 -2.49 -27.74 -20.83
CA LYS A 440 -1.81 -29.03 -20.61
C LYS A 440 -1.99 -29.60 -19.20
N LYS A 441 -1.88 -28.75 -18.18
CA LYS A 441 -1.70 -29.14 -16.77
C LYS A 441 -2.64 -28.41 -15.80
N LYS A 442 -3.61 -27.62 -16.31
CA LYS A 442 -4.62 -26.89 -15.51
C LYS A 442 -4.04 -25.91 -14.47
N TRP A 443 -2.86 -25.36 -14.73
CA TRP A 443 -2.28 -24.32 -13.87
C TRP A 443 -2.96 -22.97 -14.11
N LYS A 444 -3.16 -22.23 -13.02
CA LYS A 444 -3.73 -20.88 -13.01
C LYS A 444 -2.65 -19.88 -12.68
N LEU A 445 -2.58 -18.79 -13.47
CA LEU A 445 -1.71 -17.66 -13.22
C LEU A 445 -2.43 -16.63 -12.35
N LYS A 446 -1.75 -16.16 -11.31
CA LYS A 446 -2.12 -15.01 -10.50
C LYS A 446 -0.93 -14.07 -10.37
N TYR A 447 -1.12 -12.81 -10.69
CA TYR A 447 -0.12 -11.79 -10.38
C TYR A 447 -0.17 -11.46 -8.89
N ARG A 448 0.96 -11.58 -8.22
CA ARG A 448 1.08 -11.18 -6.83
C ARG A 448 1.60 -9.76 -6.75
N ASN A 449 0.83 -8.94 -6.06
CA ASN A 449 1.30 -7.67 -5.58
C ASN A 449 2.18 -7.98 -4.37
N GLY A 450 3.48 -8.20 -4.60
CA GLY A 450 4.47 -8.02 -3.54
C GLY A 450 4.24 -6.65 -2.87
N LEU A 451 4.68 -6.50 -1.63
CA LEU A 451 4.07 -5.60 -0.62
C LEU A 451 4.03 -4.09 -0.93
N ASN A 452 4.51 -3.64 -2.09
CA ASN A 452 4.53 -2.26 -2.55
C ASN A 452 4.04 -2.07 -4.01
N GLY A 453 3.32 -3.03 -4.60
CA GLY A 453 2.70 -2.90 -5.94
C GLY A 453 1.27 -2.34 -5.92
N PRO A 454 0.75 -1.82 -7.07
CA PRO A 454 -0.64 -1.44 -7.17
C PRO A 454 -1.52 -2.65 -6.89
N PRO A 455 -2.54 -2.56 -6.03
CA PRO A 455 -3.46 -3.67 -5.82
C PRO A 455 -4.25 -3.94 -7.12
N GLY A 456 -4.28 -5.20 -7.54
CA GLY A 456 -4.71 -5.63 -8.89
C GLY A 456 -3.65 -5.41 -9.98
N GLY A 457 -2.48 -4.86 -9.64
CA GLY A 457 -1.36 -4.65 -10.53
C GLY A 457 -0.67 -5.95 -10.94
N LYS A 458 0.00 -5.90 -12.09
CA LYS A 458 0.87 -7.00 -12.56
C LYS A 458 2.33 -6.83 -12.10
N VAL A 459 2.62 -5.83 -11.27
CA VAL A 459 3.98 -5.36 -10.94
C VAL A 459 4.06 -4.93 -9.46
N ALA A 460 5.13 -5.29 -8.77
CA ALA A 460 5.55 -4.75 -7.48
C ALA A 460 6.79 -3.86 -7.62
N ILE A 461 7.21 -3.17 -6.55
CA ILE A 461 8.43 -2.34 -6.57
C ILE A 461 9.39 -2.74 -5.46
N PHE A 462 10.68 -2.51 -5.71
CA PHE A 462 11.73 -2.53 -4.72
C PHE A 462 11.60 -1.30 -3.79
N SER A 463 11.60 -1.53 -2.47
CA SER A 463 11.43 -0.45 -1.49
C SER A 463 12.64 0.49 -1.42
N ASN A 464 12.41 1.79 -1.18
CA ASN A 464 13.46 2.81 -0.99
C ASN A 464 14.16 2.77 0.38
N LYS A 465 14.16 1.62 1.05
CA LYS A 465 14.55 1.50 2.47
C LYS A 465 16.07 1.50 2.72
N LEU A 466 16.91 1.45 1.68
CA LEU A 466 18.36 1.41 1.85
C LEU A 466 18.97 2.77 1.46
N PRO A 467 19.38 3.60 2.43
CA PRO A 467 19.79 5.00 2.20
C PRO A 467 21.11 5.16 1.42
N ARG A 468 21.89 4.10 1.21
CA ARG A 468 23.18 4.16 0.50
C ARG A 468 23.15 3.61 -0.93
N SER A 469 22.18 2.78 -1.31
CA SER A 469 22.12 2.20 -2.66
C SER A 469 21.00 2.85 -3.46
N ASN A 470 21.35 3.62 -4.49
CA ASN A 470 20.36 4.13 -5.44
C ASN A 470 19.82 3.03 -6.37
N TRP A 471 20.31 1.78 -6.30
CA TRP A 471 19.98 0.71 -7.25
C TRP A 471 18.48 0.43 -7.37
N HIS A 472 17.75 0.60 -6.26
CA HIS A 472 16.30 0.47 -6.20
C HIS A 472 15.57 1.62 -6.92
N LEU A 473 16.27 2.64 -7.43
CA LEU A 473 15.72 3.71 -8.25
C LEU A 473 16.10 3.53 -9.72
N VAL A 474 15.17 3.83 -10.61
CA VAL A 474 15.36 3.89 -12.06
C VAL A 474 14.99 5.30 -12.53
N ILE A 475 15.81 5.87 -13.41
CA ILE A 475 15.51 7.17 -14.02
C ILE A 475 14.65 6.90 -15.25
N ASP A 476 13.47 7.49 -15.29
CA ASP A 476 12.67 7.52 -16.51
C ASP A 476 13.32 8.49 -17.51
N PRO A 477 13.77 8.00 -18.67
CA PRO A 477 14.45 8.85 -19.66
C PRO A 477 13.55 9.94 -20.26
N LYS A 478 12.22 9.82 -20.19
CA LYS A 478 11.28 10.83 -20.73
C LYS A 478 11.02 11.97 -19.76
N THR A 479 10.83 11.65 -18.48
CA THR A 479 10.44 12.62 -17.45
C THR A 479 11.62 13.08 -16.60
N MET A 480 12.78 12.45 -16.74
CA MET A 480 13.96 12.61 -15.88
C MET A 480 13.66 12.38 -14.39
N SER A 481 12.50 11.78 -14.08
CA SER A 481 12.06 11.50 -12.73
C SER A 481 12.68 10.19 -12.22
N ARG A 482 13.00 10.15 -10.93
CA ARG A 482 13.46 8.93 -10.26
C ARG A 482 12.24 8.15 -9.79
N THR A 483 12.08 6.94 -10.30
CA THR A 483 11.02 6.01 -9.92
C THR A 483 11.60 4.80 -9.20
N ALA A 484 10.80 4.12 -8.38
CA ALA A 484 11.23 2.86 -7.77
C ALA A 484 11.32 1.76 -8.84
N ARG A 485 12.35 0.92 -8.75
CA ARG A 485 12.57 -0.21 -9.63
C ARG A 485 11.42 -1.19 -9.50
N GLN A 486 10.85 -1.57 -10.63
CA GLN A 486 9.71 -2.46 -10.72
C GLN A 486 10.12 -3.94 -10.81
N VAL A 487 9.24 -4.84 -10.41
CA VAL A 487 9.38 -6.30 -10.49
C VAL A 487 8.02 -6.96 -10.74
N VAL A 488 7.90 -7.81 -11.76
CA VAL A 488 6.74 -8.68 -11.94
C VAL A 488 6.92 -9.90 -11.04
N PHE A 489 5.88 -10.23 -10.27
CA PHE A 489 5.82 -11.42 -9.43
C PHE A 489 4.59 -12.25 -9.84
N ALA A 490 4.83 -13.34 -10.56
CA ALA A 490 3.80 -14.24 -11.06
C ALA A 490 3.75 -15.51 -10.21
N GLU A 491 2.60 -15.80 -9.59
CA GLU A 491 2.29 -17.03 -8.88
C GLU A 491 1.51 -17.95 -9.82
N PHE A 492 1.97 -19.18 -9.95
CA PHE A 492 1.25 -20.26 -10.62
C PHE A 492 0.81 -21.26 -9.58
N SER A 493 -0.46 -21.65 -9.61
CA SER A 493 -1.00 -22.73 -8.79
C SER A 493 -1.65 -23.79 -9.64
N ASP A 494 -1.64 -25.03 -9.18
CA ASP A 494 -2.46 -26.08 -9.79
C ASP A 494 -3.96 -25.81 -9.55
N HIS A 495 -4.82 -26.63 -10.17
CA HIS A 495 -6.27 -26.42 -10.09
C HIS A 495 -6.81 -26.51 -8.65
N ALA A 496 -6.21 -27.36 -7.81
CA ALA A 496 -6.60 -27.60 -6.43
C ALA A 496 -5.91 -26.66 -5.41
N GLU A 497 -5.05 -25.75 -5.89
CA GLU A 497 -4.27 -24.81 -5.06
C GLU A 497 -3.44 -25.50 -3.97
N GLN A 498 -2.86 -26.66 -4.30
CA GLN A 498 -2.00 -27.46 -3.44
C GLN A 498 -0.51 -27.26 -3.77
N GLN A 499 -0.19 -26.97 -5.04
CA GLN A 499 1.18 -26.81 -5.51
C GLN A 499 1.39 -25.43 -6.13
N PHE A 500 2.54 -24.83 -5.82
CA PHE A 500 2.86 -23.47 -6.21
C PHE A 500 4.28 -23.36 -6.79
N PHE A 501 4.42 -22.55 -7.83
CA PHE A 501 5.71 -22.02 -8.27
C PHE A 501 5.57 -20.56 -8.71
N TYR A 502 6.71 -19.90 -8.87
CA TYR A 502 6.79 -18.46 -9.01
C TYR A 502 7.77 -18.05 -10.09
N LEU A 503 7.41 -17.06 -10.89
CA LEU A 503 8.31 -16.40 -11.84
C LEU A 503 8.49 -14.93 -11.44
N PHE A 504 9.73 -14.46 -11.41
CA PHE A 504 10.04 -13.05 -11.17
C PHE A 504 10.90 -12.46 -12.27
N GLU A 505 10.59 -11.23 -12.64
CA GLU A 505 11.33 -10.42 -13.61
C GLU A 505 11.42 -9.00 -13.08
N MET A 506 12.60 -8.39 -13.09
CA MET A 506 12.76 -7.00 -12.64
C MET A 506 13.08 -6.04 -13.77
N GLN A 507 12.61 -4.80 -13.63
CA GLN A 507 12.98 -3.71 -14.52
C GLN A 507 14.48 -3.48 -14.43
N LEU A 508 15.13 -3.33 -15.59
CA LEU A 508 16.55 -3.01 -15.70
C LEU A 508 16.73 -1.53 -16.08
N ARG A 509 17.83 -0.93 -15.66
CA ARG A 509 18.25 0.38 -16.16
C ARG A 509 18.88 0.22 -17.55
N HIS A 510 18.96 1.32 -18.29
CA HIS A 510 19.56 1.34 -19.62
C HIS A 510 21.05 0.96 -19.63
N ASP A 511 21.77 1.21 -18.52
CA ASP A 511 23.18 0.85 -18.33
C ASP A 511 23.39 -0.58 -17.80
N GLU A 512 22.32 -1.27 -17.40
CA GLU A 512 22.38 -2.65 -16.89
C GLU A 512 22.14 -3.65 -18.02
N VAL A 513 23.17 -3.88 -18.86
CA VAL A 513 23.03 -4.68 -20.10
C VAL A 513 23.45 -6.15 -19.93
N SER A 514 24.11 -6.55 -18.83
CA SER A 514 24.62 -7.92 -18.69
C SER A 514 24.33 -8.56 -17.34
N GLY A 515 23.57 -9.66 -17.33
CA GLY A 515 23.59 -10.66 -16.25
C GLY A 515 22.33 -10.80 -15.39
N GLN A 516 21.25 -10.10 -15.72
CA GLN A 516 19.96 -10.29 -15.07
C GLN A 516 19.05 -11.19 -15.91
N CYS A 517 18.26 -12.03 -15.23
CA CYS A 517 17.52 -13.16 -15.78
C CYS A 517 16.15 -13.22 -15.13
N THR A 518 15.20 -13.89 -15.76
CA THR A 518 13.98 -14.31 -15.06
C THR A 518 14.36 -15.36 -14.02
N ILE A 519 13.78 -15.31 -12.82
CA ILE A 519 13.97 -16.38 -11.84
C ILE A 519 12.70 -17.23 -11.73
N LEU A 520 12.89 -18.55 -11.73
CA LEU A 520 11.88 -19.54 -11.35
C LEU A 520 12.16 -19.97 -9.91
N LEU A 521 11.15 -19.85 -9.06
CA LEU A 521 11.26 -20.16 -7.64
C LEU A 521 10.11 -21.06 -7.21
N HIS A 522 10.41 -22.04 -6.37
CA HIS A 522 9.41 -22.83 -5.67
C HIS A 522 9.97 -23.29 -4.33
N ARG A 523 9.10 -23.52 -3.35
CA ARG A 523 9.51 -24.20 -2.12
C ARG A 523 9.83 -25.66 -2.43
N HIS A 524 10.68 -26.28 -1.62
CA HIS A 524 10.99 -27.71 -1.74
C HIS A 524 9.74 -28.60 -1.56
N ASP A 525 8.78 -28.15 -0.75
CA ASP A 525 7.50 -28.82 -0.48
C ASP A 525 6.39 -28.42 -1.47
N PHE A 526 6.67 -27.53 -2.43
CA PHE A 526 5.70 -26.92 -3.34
C PHE A 526 4.52 -26.20 -2.66
N LEU A 527 4.57 -25.99 -1.34
CA LEU A 527 3.59 -25.18 -0.66
C LEU A 527 3.73 -23.71 -1.08
N ARG A 528 2.69 -22.95 -0.77
CA ARG A 528 2.64 -21.53 -1.11
C ARG A 528 3.78 -20.78 -0.43
N PHE A 529 4.55 -20.05 -1.21
CA PHE A 529 5.58 -19.12 -0.75
C PHE A 529 4.92 -17.91 -0.08
N ASP A 530 5.24 -17.65 1.18
CA ASP A 530 4.54 -16.61 1.94
C ASP A 530 5.09 -15.20 1.65
N ASP A 531 4.40 -14.17 2.18
CA ASP A 531 4.81 -12.79 1.95
C ASP A 531 6.15 -12.45 2.64
N ARG A 532 6.49 -13.14 3.75
CA ARG A 532 7.73 -12.92 4.50
C ARG A 532 8.94 -13.42 3.71
N ASP A 533 8.86 -14.62 3.16
CA ASP A 533 9.94 -15.17 2.34
C ASP A 533 10.19 -14.29 1.09
N CYS A 534 9.13 -13.70 0.53
CA CYS A 534 9.23 -12.74 -0.57
C CYS A 534 9.94 -11.44 -0.15
N GLU A 535 9.69 -10.93 1.06
CA GLU A 535 10.40 -9.77 1.60
C GLU A 535 11.90 -10.03 1.73
N VAL A 536 12.25 -11.19 2.29
CA VAL A 536 13.63 -11.63 2.44
C VAL A 536 14.32 -11.70 1.08
N LEU A 537 13.67 -12.30 0.08
CA LEU A 537 14.22 -12.36 -1.28
C LEU A 537 14.50 -10.97 -1.85
N PHE A 538 13.55 -10.03 -1.73
CA PHE A 538 13.70 -8.68 -2.25
C PHE A 538 14.77 -7.89 -1.49
N GLU A 539 14.92 -8.10 -0.18
CA GLU A 539 15.97 -7.51 0.62
C GLU A 539 17.36 -7.94 0.15
N LEU A 540 17.58 -9.25 0.09
CA LEU A 540 18.83 -9.85 -0.36
C LEU A 540 19.17 -9.40 -1.78
N THR A 541 18.14 -9.22 -2.63
CA THR A 541 18.27 -8.67 -3.98
C THR A 541 18.77 -7.22 -3.98
N GLN A 542 18.21 -6.36 -3.13
CA GLN A 542 18.64 -4.96 -3.02
C GLN A 542 20.05 -4.81 -2.48
N VAL A 543 20.42 -5.63 -1.48
CA VAL A 543 21.77 -5.60 -0.89
C VAL A 543 22.82 -6.00 -1.92
N LYS A 544 22.51 -6.99 -2.77
CA LYS A 544 23.42 -7.45 -3.82
C LYS A 544 23.28 -6.74 -5.15
N ASN A 545 22.33 -5.81 -5.29
CA ASN A 545 21.99 -5.12 -6.54
C ASN A 545 21.73 -6.08 -7.72
N ARG A 546 21.24 -7.30 -7.42
CA ARG A 546 20.95 -8.39 -8.37
C ARG A 546 20.24 -9.51 -7.64
N TRP A 547 19.58 -10.42 -8.37
CA TRP A 547 19.04 -11.63 -7.76
C TRP A 547 20.09 -12.34 -6.90
N PRO A 548 19.77 -12.77 -5.66
CA PRO A 548 20.72 -13.45 -4.80
C PRO A 548 21.08 -14.83 -5.38
N LYS A 549 22.21 -15.37 -4.92
CA LYS A 549 22.67 -16.74 -5.23
C LYS A 549 22.89 -17.47 -3.91
N LYS A 550 22.61 -18.79 -3.89
CA LYS A 550 22.82 -19.64 -2.71
C LYS A 550 24.23 -19.52 -2.13
N ASN A 551 25.24 -19.46 -3.01
CA ASN A 551 26.66 -19.39 -2.62
C ASN A 551 27.22 -17.95 -2.66
N ALA A 552 26.38 -16.92 -2.53
CA ALA A 552 26.84 -15.54 -2.45
C ALA A 552 27.55 -15.28 -1.11
N THR A 553 28.62 -14.51 -1.13
CA THR A 553 29.24 -13.96 0.08
C THR A 553 28.37 -12.83 0.64
N TRP A 554 28.28 -12.68 1.96
CA TRP A 554 27.47 -11.65 2.62
C TRP A 554 28.33 -10.90 3.63
N ASP A 555 28.27 -9.57 3.57
CA ASP A 555 29.12 -8.71 4.42
C ASP A 555 28.58 -8.59 5.85
N SER A 556 27.28 -8.88 6.04
CA SER A 556 26.60 -8.86 7.34
C SER A 556 26.11 -10.27 7.70
N GLU A 557 26.35 -10.66 8.96
CA GLU A 557 25.93 -11.97 9.49
C GLU A 557 24.39 -12.11 9.52
N ARG A 558 23.65 -10.99 9.58
CA ARG A 558 22.19 -10.99 9.45
C ARG A 558 21.78 -11.45 8.04
N HIS A 559 22.32 -10.83 6.99
CA HIS A 559 21.98 -11.21 5.62
C HIS A 559 22.42 -12.63 5.29
N LYS A 560 23.54 -13.08 5.87
CA LYS A 560 23.99 -14.47 5.76
C LYS A 560 22.98 -15.45 6.36
N ARG A 561 22.47 -15.16 7.58
CA ARG A 561 21.41 -15.96 8.22
C ARG A 561 20.11 -15.94 7.42
N MET A 562 19.65 -14.76 6.99
CA MET A 562 18.45 -14.62 6.15
C MET A 562 18.56 -15.39 4.83
N ALA A 563 19.72 -15.33 4.17
CA ALA A 563 19.97 -16.09 2.95
C ALA A 563 19.99 -17.60 3.21
N ALA A 564 20.61 -18.04 4.31
CA ALA A 564 20.64 -19.45 4.69
C ALA A 564 19.24 -20.00 4.99
N GLU A 565 18.40 -19.22 5.70
CA GLU A 565 17.00 -19.57 5.98
C GLU A 565 16.19 -19.67 4.69
N LEU A 566 16.24 -18.63 3.84
CA LEU A 566 15.51 -18.62 2.56
C LEU A 566 15.94 -19.77 1.64
N PHE A 567 17.24 -19.91 1.36
CA PHE A 567 17.75 -20.96 0.47
C PHE A 567 17.75 -22.37 1.09
N GLY A 568 17.39 -22.48 2.36
CA GLY A 568 17.10 -23.75 3.03
C GLY A 568 15.68 -24.27 2.72
N THR A 569 14.75 -23.39 2.33
CA THR A 569 13.35 -23.74 2.07
C THR A 569 12.96 -23.66 0.60
N VAL A 570 13.74 -22.96 -0.24
CA VAL A 570 13.43 -22.75 -1.66
C VAL A 570 14.50 -23.20 -2.65
N SER A 571 14.02 -23.60 -3.83
CA SER A 571 14.82 -23.75 -5.04
C SER A 571 14.67 -22.51 -5.92
N LEU A 572 15.79 -21.97 -6.42
CA LEU A 572 15.82 -20.80 -7.30
C LEU A 572 16.64 -21.11 -8.55
N ASN A 573 15.96 -21.13 -9.70
CA ASN A 573 16.55 -21.35 -11.01
C ASN A 573 16.56 -20.05 -11.81
N ARG A 574 17.62 -19.84 -12.60
CA ARG A 574 17.80 -18.64 -13.43
C ARG A 574 17.53 -18.97 -14.89
N VAL A 575 16.64 -18.23 -15.52
CA VAL A 575 16.27 -18.38 -16.93
C VAL A 575 16.79 -17.17 -17.71
N HIS A 576 17.79 -17.42 -18.55
CA HIS A 576 18.36 -16.38 -19.40
C HIS A 576 17.36 -15.94 -20.47
N HIS A 577 17.30 -14.63 -20.71
CA HIS A 577 16.39 -14.08 -21.72
C HIS A 577 16.80 -14.51 -23.13
N PRO A 578 15.85 -14.74 -24.04
CA PRO A 578 16.16 -14.91 -25.44
C PRO A 578 16.82 -13.65 -26.00
N LYS A 579 17.67 -13.79 -27.03
CA LYS A 579 18.28 -12.64 -27.70
C LYS A 579 17.19 -11.81 -28.38
N ARG A 580 17.11 -10.51 -28.06
CA ARG A 580 16.19 -9.60 -28.74
C ARG A 580 16.55 -9.48 -30.22
N PRO A 581 15.58 -9.50 -31.15
CA PRO A 581 15.85 -9.26 -32.55
C PRO A 581 16.44 -7.85 -32.72
N ILE A 582 17.57 -7.75 -33.41
CA ILE A 582 18.12 -6.44 -33.81
C ILE A 582 17.27 -5.96 -34.98
N VAL A 583 16.44 -4.94 -34.76
CA VAL A 583 15.73 -4.27 -35.86
C VAL A 583 16.67 -3.20 -36.39
N SER A 584 17.11 -3.34 -37.64
CA SER A 584 17.94 -2.31 -38.27
C SER A 584 17.06 -1.10 -38.58
N SER A 585 17.62 0.11 -38.51
CA SER A 585 16.90 1.35 -38.85
C SER A 585 16.45 1.43 -40.32
N ALA A 586 16.80 0.43 -41.15
CA ALA A 586 16.39 0.31 -42.54
C ALA A 586 15.09 -0.51 -42.74
N GLU A 587 14.60 -1.21 -41.72
CA GLU A 587 13.33 -1.94 -41.78
C GLU A 587 12.19 -1.05 -41.28
N ALA A 588 11.53 -0.34 -42.20
CA ALA A 588 10.46 0.60 -41.88
C ALA A 588 9.06 -0.02 -41.82
N ASP A 589 8.87 -1.32 -42.11
CA ASP A 589 7.55 -1.97 -42.08
C ASP A 589 7.10 -2.27 -40.64
N PRO A 590 6.10 -1.56 -40.10
CA PRO A 590 5.62 -1.76 -38.74
C PRO A 590 5.05 -3.17 -38.50
N ASN A 591 4.50 -3.81 -39.55
CA ASN A 591 3.92 -5.15 -39.45
C ASN A 591 5.00 -6.21 -39.26
N LEU A 592 6.13 -6.08 -39.96
CA LEU A 592 7.27 -6.97 -39.80
C LEU A 592 7.91 -6.85 -38.41
N ILE A 593 8.03 -5.61 -37.90
CA ILE A 593 8.51 -5.35 -36.54
C ILE A 593 7.59 -5.99 -35.50
N ALA A 594 6.27 -5.81 -35.64
CA ALA A 594 5.28 -6.41 -34.75
C ALA A 594 5.32 -7.95 -34.79
N ALA A 595 5.43 -8.56 -35.98
CA ALA A 595 5.52 -10.01 -36.14
C ALA A 595 6.79 -10.60 -35.49
N ARG A 596 7.95 -9.95 -35.68
CA ARG A 596 9.21 -10.37 -35.03
C ARG A 596 9.15 -10.23 -33.51
N HIS A 597 8.54 -9.15 -33.01
CA HIS A 597 8.33 -8.95 -31.58
C HIS A 597 7.40 -10.03 -31.00
N ALA A 598 6.28 -10.33 -31.64
CA ALA A 598 5.39 -11.42 -31.25
C ALA A 598 6.10 -12.79 -31.23
N SER A 599 6.94 -13.08 -32.23
CA SER A 599 7.74 -14.31 -32.27
C SER A 599 8.76 -14.37 -31.11
N TYR A 600 9.38 -13.25 -30.75
CA TYR A 600 10.29 -13.16 -29.61
C TYR A 600 9.57 -13.48 -28.29
N LEU A 601 8.37 -12.91 -28.08
CA LEU A 601 7.55 -13.17 -26.88
C LEU A 601 7.12 -14.64 -26.79
N ALA A 602 6.70 -15.24 -27.91
CA ALA A 602 6.35 -16.65 -27.98
C ALA A 602 7.57 -17.56 -27.69
N GLY A 603 8.74 -17.19 -28.20
CA GLY A 603 10.01 -17.89 -27.92
C GLY A 603 10.37 -17.84 -26.43
N TRP A 604 10.19 -16.70 -25.77
CA TRP A 604 10.40 -16.56 -24.34
C TRP A 604 9.44 -17.42 -23.53
N ALA A 605 8.14 -17.40 -23.86
CA ALA A 605 7.14 -18.26 -23.21
C ALA A 605 7.50 -19.75 -23.34
N LYS A 606 7.94 -20.19 -24.52
CA LYS A 606 8.38 -21.58 -24.76
C LYS A 606 9.59 -21.95 -23.89
N LEU A 607 10.58 -21.07 -23.79
CA LEU A 607 11.77 -21.27 -22.97
C LEU A 607 11.42 -21.39 -21.48
N LEU A 608 10.54 -20.53 -20.97
CA LEU A 608 10.05 -20.61 -19.60
C LEU A 608 9.32 -21.95 -19.36
N GLY A 609 8.47 -22.37 -20.31
CA GLY A 609 7.79 -23.66 -20.27
C GLY A 609 8.75 -24.85 -20.17
N SER A 610 9.82 -24.87 -20.97
CA SER A 610 10.82 -25.95 -20.90
C SER A 610 11.54 -26.00 -19.55
N VAL A 611 11.92 -24.86 -18.98
CA VAL A 611 12.60 -24.84 -17.68
C VAL A 611 11.66 -25.29 -16.55
N ILE A 612 10.38 -24.92 -16.65
CA ILE A 612 9.35 -25.38 -15.71
C ILE A 612 9.17 -26.91 -15.81
N ASP A 613 9.11 -27.45 -17.03
CA ASP A 613 8.98 -28.90 -17.22
C ASP A 613 10.21 -29.66 -16.68
N GLU A 614 11.42 -29.12 -16.86
CA GLU A 614 12.65 -29.71 -16.30
C GLU A 614 12.72 -29.61 -14.77
N SER A 615 12.27 -28.49 -14.20
CA SER A 615 12.39 -28.22 -12.76
C SER A 615 11.27 -28.83 -11.92
N ILE A 616 10.07 -28.98 -12.50
CA ILE A 616 8.83 -29.35 -11.79
C ILE A 616 8.24 -30.65 -12.34
N GLY A 617 8.48 -30.98 -13.62
CA GLY A 617 7.82 -32.09 -14.33
C GLY A 617 8.15 -33.50 -13.84
N VAL A 618 9.11 -33.68 -12.94
CA VAL A 618 9.49 -34.99 -12.37
C VAL A 618 8.57 -35.43 -11.20
N HIS A 619 7.73 -34.54 -10.67
CA HIS A 619 6.86 -34.85 -9.53
C HIS A 619 5.38 -35.09 -9.87
N GLY A 620 5.01 -34.99 -11.15
CA GLY A 620 3.62 -35.14 -11.61
C GLY A 620 3.18 -36.58 -11.88
N ASP A 621 4.10 -37.50 -12.17
CA ASP A 621 3.78 -38.88 -12.53
C ASP A 621 4.64 -39.87 -11.72
N ASN A 622 4.01 -40.49 -10.73
CA ASN A 622 4.43 -41.69 -9.98
C ASN A 622 5.73 -41.62 -9.16
N GLY A 623 5.59 -41.94 -7.87
CA GLY A 623 6.70 -42.17 -6.96
C GLY A 623 7.60 -43.32 -7.43
N ALA A 624 8.78 -42.98 -7.93
CA ALA A 624 9.97 -43.82 -7.92
C ALA A 624 11.20 -42.95 -8.21
N PHE A 625 12.05 -42.76 -7.19
CA PHE A 625 13.33 -42.09 -7.32
C PHE A 625 14.27 -43.00 -8.13
N VAL A 626 14.64 -42.64 -9.36
CA VAL A 626 15.80 -43.22 -10.04
C VAL A 626 16.85 -42.14 -10.20
N SER A 627 17.82 -42.20 -9.29
CA SER A 627 19.10 -41.51 -9.38
C SER A 627 19.75 -41.77 -10.75
N ARG A 628 19.97 -40.70 -11.51
CA ARG A 628 20.98 -40.67 -12.57
C ARG A 628 22.02 -39.62 -12.19
N THR A 629 23.03 -40.06 -11.45
CA THR A 629 24.35 -39.42 -11.46
C THR A 629 24.97 -39.54 -12.85
N ARG A 630 25.53 -38.44 -13.38
CA ARG A 630 26.47 -38.48 -14.49
C ARG A 630 27.77 -37.81 -14.04
N ASN A 631 28.85 -38.58 -14.19
CA ASN A 631 30.24 -38.15 -14.24
C ASN A 631 30.49 -37.18 -15.40
#